data_AF-A0AAU6Q2M1-F1
#
_entry.id   AF-A0AAU6Q2M1-F1
#
_cell.length_a   1.000
_cell.length_b   1.000
_cell.length_c   1.000
_cell.angle_alpha   90.00
_cell.angle_beta   90.00
_cell.angle_gamma   90.00
#
_symmetry.space_group_name_H-M   'P 1'
#
loop_
_entity.id
_entity.type
_entity.pdbx_description
1 polymer ?
#
loop_
_entity_poly.entity_id
_entity_poly.type
_entity_poly.pdbx_seq_one_letter_code
_entity_poly.pdbx_strand_id
1 'polypeptide(L)'
;MRHFARWGATLSLAAGLGTAGAAGILGTSQSVSTSAFCQQYKCTLLDNSGREWLYDLNVPGSQMLLVQRESSEPGSRVTQISLLSDNDDVNIDLDRKTFGDVQKLALGFVSNAGRLDACYTLNGATYRIMADAPDERTRRIYCDWDEAYTRFVIEADRNYLARTAPASVPTTGPTKLNTWSFTGCTVAGSPSEYLPTGKPARCTLVITTKGAASQVVRAEFQYEIEYVQNGQYVKKILPEKEYWWPGRAQQPLDPRVTQQGRTVSANLSLAIKSVPGRRVISLNTIAKLTFANGTVKTAYEPLTVR
;
A
#
# COMPACT_ATOMS: atom_id res chain seq x y z
N MET A 1 21.11 50.39 -41.52
CA MET A 1 19.86 49.76 -41.03
C MET A 1 20.15 48.29 -40.74
N ARG A 2 20.26 47.91 -39.46
CA ARG A 2 20.49 46.52 -39.00
C ARG A 2 19.30 46.15 -38.13
N HIS A 3 18.52 45.15 -38.54
CA HIS A 3 17.45 44.57 -37.71
C HIS A 3 18.01 43.40 -36.90
N PHE A 4 17.96 43.52 -35.57
CA PHE A 4 18.17 42.42 -34.62
C PHE A 4 16.81 41.79 -34.31
N ALA A 5 16.65 40.49 -34.60
CA ALA A 5 15.51 39.70 -34.16
C ALA A 5 15.79 39.17 -32.75
N ARG A 6 14.95 39.56 -31.78
CA ARG A 6 14.93 39.06 -30.41
C ARG A 6 14.06 37.81 -30.36
N TRP A 7 14.64 36.65 -30.09
CA TRP A 7 13.90 35.43 -29.72
C TRP A 7 13.75 35.40 -28.20
N GLY A 8 12.52 35.54 -27.71
CA GLY A 8 12.16 35.27 -26.33
C GLY A 8 11.80 33.79 -26.19
N ALA A 9 12.61 33.04 -25.45
CA ALA A 9 12.28 31.67 -25.07
C ALA A 9 11.37 31.69 -23.84
N THR A 10 10.09 31.36 -24.04
CA THR A 10 9.12 31.16 -22.96
C THR A 10 9.47 29.85 -22.23
N LEU A 11 9.95 29.97 -20.98
CA LEU A 11 10.09 28.82 -20.08
C LEU A 11 8.69 28.34 -19.64
N SER A 12 8.23 27.24 -20.23
CA SER A 12 7.09 26.50 -19.70
C SER A 12 7.54 25.69 -18.48
N LEU A 13 7.23 26.16 -17.27
CA LEU A 13 7.27 25.32 -16.06
C LEU A 13 6.14 24.29 -16.15
N ALA A 14 6.46 23.08 -16.63
CA ALA A 14 5.61 21.92 -16.44
C ALA A 14 5.73 21.45 -14.99
N ALA A 15 4.81 21.88 -14.13
CA ALA A 15 4.60 21.29 -12.82
C ALA A 15 4.20 19.82 -13.00
N GLY A 16 5.12 18.91 -12.66
CA GLY A 16 4.86 17.48 -12.65
C GLY A 16 3.81 17.14 -11.60
N LEU A 17 2.56 16.97 -12.03
CA LEU A 17 1.52 16.30 -11.27
C LEU A 17 1.92 14.83 -11.09
N GLY A 18 2.58 14.53 -9.98
CA GLY A 18 2.83 13.16 -9.56
C GLY A 18 1.50 12.49 -9.21
N THR A 19 1.07 11.52 -10.01
CA THR A 19 -0.04 10.65 -9.67
C THR A 19 0.37 9.76 -8.50
N ALA A 20 -0.12 10.08 -7.30
CA ALA A 20 0.03 9.27 -6.10
C ALA A 20 -0.71 7.93 -6.30
N GLY A 21 0.03 6.88 -6.64
CA GLY A 21 -0.51 5.55 -6.87
C GLY A 21 -0.34 4.62 -5.66
N ALA A 22 -1.46 4.06 -5.20
CA ALA A 22 -1.63 2.82 -4.42
C ALA A 22 -1.26 2.77 -2.92
N ALA A 23 -0.44 3.66 -2.36
CA ALA A 23 -0.22 3.70 -0.90
C ALA A 23 -1.18 4.69 -0.25
N GLY A 24 -2.13 4.21 0.58
CA GLY A 24 -3.01 5.09 1.34
C GLY A 24 -2.25 6.07 2.25
N ILE A 25 -2.89 7.20 2.56
CA ILE A 25 -2.24 8.34 3.20
C ILE A 25 -2.12 8.24 4.72
N LEU A 26 -2.80 7.27 5.35
CA LEU A 26 -2.80 7.09 6.80
C LEU A 26 -1.37 6.80 7.30
N GLY A 27 -0.96 7.50 8.36
CA GLY A 27 0.40 7.44 8.91
C GLY A 27 1.47 8.15 8.07
N THR A 28 1.09 8.85 6.99
CA THR A 28 2.01 9.59 6.12
C THR A 28 1.82 11.11 6.27
N SER A 29 2.79 11.90 5.79
CA SER A 29 2.70 13.36 5.72
C SER A 29 2.08 13.88 4.41
N GLN A 30 1.41 13.02 3.63
CA GLN A 30 0.87 13.42 2.34
C GLN A 30 -0.28 14.44 2.47
N SER A 31 -0.43 15.26 1.43
CA SER A 31 -1.52 16.23 1.37
C SER A 31 -2.81 15.58 0.90
N VAL A 32 -3.89 15.85 1.62
CA VAL A 32 -5.25 15.40 1.29
C VAL A 32 -5.79 16.20 0.10
N SER A 33 -5.50 17.50 0.03
CA SER A 33 -6.02 18.39 -1.02
C SER A 33 -5.57 18.01 -2.43
N THR A 34 -4.43 17.34 -2.56
CA THR A 34 -3.89 16.87 -3.85
C THR A 34 -4.24 15.42 -4.16
N SER A 35 -5.01 14.76 -3.29
CA SER A 35 -5.38 13.34 -3.46
C SER A 35 -6.39 13.14 -4.58
N ALA A 36 -6.42 11.93 -5.15
CA ALA A 36 -7.44 11.54 -6.13
C ALA A 36 -8.87 11.66 -5.55
N PHE A 37 -9.04 11.41 -4.25
CA PHE A 37 -10.30 11.63 -3.54
C PHE A 37 -10.74 13.09 -3.65
N CYS A 38 -9.86 14.05 -3.32
CA CYS A 38 -10.23 15.46 -3.39
C CYS A 38 -10.37 16.02 -4.80
N GLN A 39 -9.71 15.41 -5.79
CA GLN A 39 -9.97 15.72 -7.20
C GLN A 39 -11.38 15.26 -7.62
N GLN A 40 -11.82 14.08 -7.16
CA GLN A 40 -13.13 13.53 -7.44
C GLN A 40 -14.25 14.29 -6.73
N TYR A 41 -14.07 14.57 -5.44
CA TYR A 41 -15.08 15.16 -4.56
C TYR A 41 -14.94 16.69 -4.42
N LYS A 42 -14.01 17.32 -5.16
CA LYS A 42 -13.71 18.76 -5.12
C LYS A 42 -13.64 19.31 -3.68
N CYS A 43 -12.77 18.71 -2.86
CA CYS A 43 -12.66 19.09 -1.45
C CYS A 43 -12.35 20.58 -1.29
N THR A 44 -13.10 21.27 -0.42
CA THR A 44 -12.81 22.65 -0.02
C THR A 44 -12.47 22.68 1.46
N LEU A 45 -11.30 23.21 1.83
CA LEU A 45 -10.94 23.35 3.25
C LEU A 45 -11.88 24.38 3.89
N LEU A 46 -12.67 23.96 4.87
CA LEU A 46 -13.58 24.82 5.62
C LEU A 46 -12.90 25.41 6.84
N ASP A 47 -12.22 24.56 7.61
CA ASP A 47 -11.59 24.94 8.87
C ASP A 47 -10.33 24.11 9.14
N ASN A 48 -9.38 24.71 9.87
CA ASN A 48 -8.20 24.02 10.39
C ASN A 48 -7.89 24.49 11.83
N SER A 49 -8.32 23.71 12.81
CA SER A 49 -8.13 24.03 14.22
C SER A 49 -7.26 22.97 14.90
N GLY A 50 -6.13 23.42 15.45
CA GLY A 50 -5.17 22.52 16.09
C GLY A 50 -4.73 21.41 15.15
N ARG A 51 -5.05 20.15 15.49
CA ARG A 51 -4.70 18.95 14.72
C ARG A 51 -5.71 18.57 13.63
N GLU A 52 -6.84 19.26 13.57
CA GLU A 52 -8.00 18.86 12.79
C GLU A 52 -8.18 19.75 11.58
N TRP A 53 -8.45 19.11 10.45
CA TRP A 53 -8.59 19.75 9.14
C TRP A 53 -9.90 19.26 8.54
N LEU A 54 -10.86 20.16 8.40
CA LEU A 54 -12.21 19.85 7.95
C LEU A 54 -12.41 20.30 6.51
N TYR A 55 -12.84 19.39 5.65
CA TYR A 55 -13.08 19.63 4.24
C TYR A 55 -14.54 19.39 3.89
N ASP A 56 -15.14 20.36 3.20
CA ASP A 56 -16.42 20.17 2.52
C ASP A 56 -16.24 19.28 1.28
N LEU A 57 -17.24 18.45 1.00
CA LEU A 57 -17.27 17.57 -0.16
C LEU A 57 -18.37 18.00 -1.11
N ASN A 58 -18.05 18.18 -2.39
CA ASN A 58 -19.05 18.49 -3.42
C ASN A 58 -19.83 17.22 -3.82
N VAL A 59 -20.75 16.82 -2.95
CA VAL A 59 -21.69 15.71 -3.12
C VAL A 59 -23.12 16.20 -2.82
N PRO A 60 -24.16 15.52 -3.33
CA PRO A 60 -25.55 15.96 -3.14
C PRO A 60 -26.10 15.81 -1.70
N GLY A 61 -25.29 15.38 -0.73
CA GLY A 61 -25.68 15.26 0.67
C GLY A 61 -24.71 15.98 1.59
N SER A 62 -25.02 16.03 2.89
CA SER A 62 -24.26 16.81 3.87
C SER A 62 -23.10 15.99 4.47
N GLN A 63 -22.08 15.72 3.63
CA GLN A 63 -20.90 14.97 4.02
C GLN A 63 -19.65 15.84 4.11
N MET A 64 -18.87 15.67 5.18
CA MET A 64 -17.56 16.32 5.34
C MET A 64 -16.46 15.30 5.55
N LEU A 65 -15.24 15.66 5.16
CA LEU A 65 -14.04 14.88 5.46
C LEU A 65 -13.25 15.57 6.56
N LEU A 66 -13.10 14.89 7.70
CA LEU A 66 -12.25 15.33 8.79
C LEU A 66 -10.92 14.56 8.74
N VAL A 67 -9.81 15.30 8.81
CA VAL A 67 -8.48 14.72 8.84
C VAL A 67 -7.77 15.19 10.11
N GLN A 68 -7.34 14.24 10.93
CA GLN A 68 -6.55 14.53 12.12
C GLN A 68 -5.08 14.21 11.87
N ARG A 69 -4.19 15.08 12.35
CA ARG A 69 -2.73 14.93 12.22
C ARG A 69 -2.02 14.87 13.57
N GLU A 70 -0.77 14.42 13.57
CA GLU A 70 0.10 14.37 14.76
C GLU A 70 0.38 15.77 15.34
N SER A 71 0.23 16.85 14.58
CA SER A 71 0.38 18.22 15.07
C SER A 71 -0.45 19.17 14.21
N SER A 72 -0.44 20.47 14.55
CA SER A 72 -1.04 21.50 13.70
C SER A 72 -0.29 21.76 12.40
N GLU A 73 0.94 21.24 12.27
CA GLU A 73 1.75 21.43 11.07
C GLU A 73 1.16 20.66 9.88
N PRO A 74 1.00 21.29 8.70
CA PRO A 74 0.49 20.64 7.48
C PRO A 74 1.29 19.42 7.05
N GLY A 75 2.59 19.38 7.38
CA GLY A 75 3.50 18.28 7.08
C GLY A 75 3.51 17.15 8.11
N SER A 76 2.72 17.24 9.18
CA SER A 76 2.66 16.18 10.19
C SER A 76 1.83 14.99 9.73
N ARG A 77 2.11 13.80 10.27
CA ARG A 77 1.50 12.57 9.78
C ARG A 77 0.00 12.56 10.05
N VAL A 78 -0.76 12.03 9.10
CA VAL A 78 -2.20 11.79 9.26
C VAL A 78 -2.39 10.63 10.23
N THR A 79 -3.07 10.88 11.34
CA THR A 79 -3.36 9.89 12.39
C THR A 79 -4.78 9.33 12.29
N GLN A 80 -5.68 10.08 11.66
CA GLN A 80 -7.08 9.70 11.51
C GLN A 80 -7.67 10.35 10.27
N ILE A 81 -8.57 9.62 9.60
CA ILE A 81 -9.45 10.17 8.57
C ILE A 81 -10.87 9.73 8.89
N SER A 82 -11.79 10.68 8.85
CA SER A 82 -13.21 10.43 9.14
C SER A 82 -14.10 11.01 8.05
N LEU A 83 -15.13 10.26 7.67
CA LEU A 83 -16.30 10.79 6.94
C LEU A 83 -17.35 11.17 7.98
N LEU A 84 -17.80 12.42 7.96
CA LEU A 84 -18.90 12.92 8.77
C LEU A 84 -20.13 12.93 7.86
N SER A 85 -21.21 12.26 8.28
CA SER A 85 -22.50 12.29 7.62
C SER A 85 -23.50 12.95 8.55
N ASP A 86 -24.13 14.02 8.10
CA ASP A 86 -25.15 14.74 8.87
C ASP A 86 -26.32 13.83 9.20
N ASN A 87 -26.70 13.78 10.48
CA ASN A 87 -27.81 12.93 10.92
C ASN A 87 -29.16 13.38 10.38
N ASP A 88 -29.31 14.65 10.00
CA ASP A 88 -30.55 15.20 9.42
C ASP A 88 -30.67 14.91 7.91
N ASP A 89 -29.61 14.44 7.25
CA ASP A 89 -29.52 14.21 5.79
C ASP A 89 -28.85 12.86 5.45
N VAL A 90 -29.21 11.81 6.18
CA VAL A 90 -28.62 10.48 5.99
C VAL A 90 -28.97 9.90 4.62
N ASN A 91 -27.94 9.54 3.86
CA ASN A 91 -28.06 8.85 2.59
C ASN A 91 -27.12 7.65 2.54
N ILE A 92 -27.62 6.50 3.01
CA ILE A 92 -26.85 5.26 3.21
C ILE A 92 -26.09 4.83 1.94
N ASP A 93 -26.68 4.97 0.76
CA ASP A 93 -26.03 4.56 -0.49
C ASP A 93 -24.89 5.50 -0.88
N LEU A 94 -25.08 6.81 -0.69
CA LEU A 94 -24.04 7.82 -0.87
C LEU A 94 -22.93 7.63 0.16
N ASP A 95 -23.27 7.46 1.44
CA ASP A 95 -22.35 7.23 2.55
C ASP A 95 -21.49 5.99 2.31
N ARG A 96 -22.12 4.87 1.90
CA ARG A 96 -21.41 3.63 1.57
C ARG A 96 -20.40 3.83 0.45
N LYS A 97 -20.78 4.56 -0.59
CA LYS A 97 -19.89 4.86 -1.71
C LYS A 97 -18.76 5.79 -1.28
N THR A 98 -19.07 6.92 -0.65
CA THR A 98 -18.07 7.91 -0.23
C THR A 98 -17.11 7.30 0.77
N PHE A 99 -17.60 6.54 1.75
CA PHE A 99 -16.75 5.90 2.75
C PHE A 99 -15.84 4.82 2.14
N GLY A 100 -16.32 4.08 1.14
CA GLY A 100 -15.45 3.18 0.35
C GLY A 100 -14.30 3.93 -0.31
N ASP A 101 -14.54 5.13 -0.83
CA ASP A 101 -13.48 5.97 -1.41
C ASP A 101 -12.59 6.61 -0.34
N VAL A 102 -13.10 6.95 0.85
CA VAL A 102 -12.30 7.36 2.01
C VAL A 102 -11.38 6.23 2.48
N GLN A 103 -11.83 4.98 2.48
CA GLN A 103 -10.97 3.84 2.76
C GLN A 103 -9.84 3.72 1.73
N LYS A 104 -10.12 3.89 0.43
CA LYS A 104 -9.05 3.92 -0.59
C LYS A 104 -8.08 5.07 -0.37
N LEU A 105 -8.56 6.24 0.03
CA LEU A 105 -7.70 7.38 0.39
C LEU A 105 -6.78 7.02 1.57
N ALA A 106 -7.36 6.53 2.66
CA ALA A 106 -6.65 6.26 3.91
C ALA A 106 -5.70 5.06 3.79
N LEU A 107 -6.17 3.94 3.24
CA LEU A 107 -5.51 2.64 3.26
C LEU A 107 -4.86 2.29 1.92
N GLY A 108 -5.34 2.83 0.80
CA GLY A 108 -4.97 2.43 -0.54
C GLY A 108 -5.85 1.30 -1.10
N PHE A 109 -6.76 0.76 -0.29
CA PHE A 109 -7.72 -0.29 -0.63
C PHE A 109 -9.02 -0.12 0.17
N VAL A 110 -10.05 -0.88 -0.17
CA VAL A 110 -11.31 -0.94 0.61
C VAL A 110 -11.25 -2.17 1.49
N SER A 111 -11.32 -1.99 2.81
CA SER A 111 -11.41 -3.10 3.77
C SER A 111 -12.85 -3.61 3.86
N ASN A 112 -13.01 -4.88 4.24
CA ASN A 112 -14.32 -5.41 4.57
C ASN A 112 -14.72 -4.97 5.99
N ALA A 113 -15.21 -3.73 6.12
CA ALA A 113 -15.66 -3.15 7.39
C ALA A 113 -17.12 -3.51 7.75
N GLY A 114 -17.78 -4.39 6.99
CA GLY A 114 -19.20 -4.70 7.19
C GLY A 114 -20.14 -3.60 6.69
N ARG A 115 -21.40 -3.60 7.19
CA ARG A 115 -22.47 -2.70 6.74
C ARG A 115 -22.54 -1.42 7.58
N LEU A 116 -22.55 -0.26 6.91
CA LEU A 116 -22.69 1.05 7.57
C LEU A 116 -24.06 1.28 8.21
N ASP A 117 -25.10 0.59 7.75
CA ASP A 117 -26.48 0.69 8.26
C ASP A 117 -26.54 0.60 9.80
N ALA A 118 -25.66 -0.21 10.37
CA ALA A 118 -25.58 -0.47 11.80
C ALA A 118 -24.95 0.66 12.63
N CYS A 119 -24.43 1.71 11.98
CA CYS A 119 -23.86 2.90 12.59
C CYS A 119 -24.88 4.03 12.78
N TYR A 120 -25.97 4.02 12.01
CA TYR A 120 -27.08 4.98 12.19
C TYR A 120 -28.10 4.49 13.23
N THR A 121 -27.99 3.23 13.65
CA THR A 121 -28.91 2.56 14.57
C THR A 121 -28.17 2.06 15.80
N LEU A 122 -27.25 2.88 16.33
CA LEU A 122 -26.55 2.54 17.55
C LEU A 122 -27.57 2.62 18.71
N ASN A 123 -28.14 1.47 19.08
CA ASN A 123 -29.17 1.29 20.10
C ASN A 123 -28.70 1.73 21.51
N GLY A 124 -28.56 3.03 21.75
CA GLY A 124 -28.02 3.61 22.99
C GLY A 124 -26.50 3.52 23.13
N ALA A 125 -25.78 2.99 22.14
CA ALA A 125 -24.33 3.05 22.07
C ALA A 125 -23.91 4.30 21.30
N THR A 126 -22.79 4.94 21.66
CA THR A 126 -22.24 6.06 20.88
C THR A 126 -21.12 5.63 19.95
N TYR A 127 -20.75 4.34 19.95
CA TYR A 127 -19.54 3.83 19.29
C TYR A 127 -19.68 2.37 18.89
N ARG A 128 -19.15 2.01 17.71
CA ARG A 128 -19.10 0.63 17.20
C ARG A 128 -17.86 0.37 16.34
N ILE A 129 -17.10 -0.67 16.67
CA ILE A 129 -16.01 -1.16 15.83
C ILE A 129 -16.58 -1.92 14.63
N MET A 130 -16.11 -1.56 13.45
CA MET A 130 -16.49 -2.17 12.17
C MET A 130 -15.42 -3.16 11.67
N ALA A 131 -14.13 -2.83 11.87
CA ALA A 131 -13.01 -3.72 11.64
C ALA A 131 -11.88 -3.41 12.65
N ASP A 132 -11.23 -4.45 13.19
CA ASP A 132 -10.04 -4.31 14.03
C ASP A 132 -8.79 -4.69 13.23
N ALA A 133 -7.76 -3.85 13.29
CA ALA A 133 -6.47 -4.03 12.62
C ALA A 133 -6.52 -4.54 11.14
N PRO A 134 -7.19 -3.82 10.21
CA PRO A 134 -7.34 -4.28 8.83
C PRO A 134 -6.02 -4.31 8.03
N ASP A 135 -5.00 -3.56 8.46
CA ASP A 135 -3.61 -3.68 8.01
C ASP A 135 -2.64 -3.26 9.13
N GLU A 136 -1.33 -3.36 8.89
CA GLU A 136 -0.31 -3.01 9.90
C GLU A 136 -0.26 -1.51 10.28
N ARG A 137 -0.94 -0.64 9.53
CA ARG A 137 -0.95 0.82 9.71
C ARG A 137 -2.19 1.31 10.44
N THR A 138 -3.22 0.47 10.51
CA THR A 138 -4.55 0.87 10.94
C THR A 138 -4.89 0.14 12.23
N ARG A 139 -5.20 0.89 13.29
CA ARG A 139 -5.64 0.29 14.55
C ARG A 139 -7.00 -0.36 14.38
N ARG A 140 -7.94 0.38 13.78
CA ARG A 140 -9.35 0.01 13.64
C ARG A 140 -10.08 0.94 12.67
N ILE A 141 -11.18 0.42 12.14
CA ILE A 141 -12.23 1.17 11.48
C ILE A 141 -13.45 1.10 12.38
N TYR A 142 -14.04 2.24 12.73
CA TYR A 142 -15.19 2.30 13.62
C TYR A 142 -16.15 3.40 13.17
N CYS A 143 -17.34 3.40 13.74
CA CYS A 143 -18.23 4.53 13.68
C CYS A 143 -18.58 4.97 15.09
N ASP A 144 -18.77 6.27 15.24
CA ASP A 144 -19.40 6.84 16.42
C ASP A 144 -20.49 7.81 16.00
N TRP A 145 -21.34 8.13 16.97
CA TRP A 145 -22.51 8.96 16.77
C TRP A 145 -22.52 10.06 17.81
N ASP A 146 -22.72 11.28 17.35
CA ASP A 146 -23.10 12.42 18.15
C ASP A 146 -24.40 13.03 17.61
N GLU A 147 -24.90 14.10 18.24
CA GLU A 147 -26.19 14.69 17.86
C GLU A 147 -26.21 15.24 16.43
N ALA A 148 -25.08 15.75 15.93
CA ALA A 148 -25.00 16.39 14.61
C ALA A 148 -24.58 15.40 13.51
N TYR A 149 -23.68 14.46 13.82
CA TYR A 149 -23.05 13.61 12.82
C TYR A 149 -22.95 12.15 13.25
N THR A 150 -23.10 11.27 12.26
CA THR A 150 -22.52 9.93 12.30
C THR A 150 -21.13 9.99 11.69
N ARG A 151 -20.08 9.64 12.45
CA ARG A 151 -18.70 9.71 11.98
C ARG A 151 -18.17 8.31 11.70
N PHE A 152 -17.66 8.09 10.49
CA PHE A 152 -17.00 6.86 10.09
C PHE A 152 -15.49 7.08 10.09
N VAL A 153 -14.78 6.41 10.99
CA VAL A 153 -13.41 6.73 11.36
C VAL A 153 -12.45 5.60 10.98
N ILE A 154 -11.31 5.99 10.40
CA ILE A 154 -10.16 5.13 10.13
C ILE A 154 -8.99 5.65 10.96
N GLU A 155 -8.58 4.90 11.98
CA GLU A 155 -7.56 5.31 12.96
C GLU A 155 -6.23 4.60 12.70
N ALA A 156 -5.12 5.36 12.68
CA ALA A 156 -3.78 4.81 12.55
C ALA A 156 -3.34 4.04 13.81
N ASP A 157 -2.55 2.99 13.63
CA ASP A 157 -1.96 2.25 14.74
C ASP A 157 -0.87 3.06 15.43
N ARG A 158 -0.94 3.15 16.77
CA ARG A 158 0.03 3.92 17.56
C ARG A 158 1.44 3.34 17.47
N ASN A 159 1.60 2.02 17.38
CA ASN A 159 2.91 1.41 17.20
C ASN A 159 3.46 1.74 15.81
N TYR A 160 2.60 1.80 14.80
CA TYR A 160 2.99 2.27 13.46
C TYR A 160 3.44 3.73 13.48
N LEU A 161 2.71 4.62 14.18
CA LEU A 161 3.08 6.03 14.33
C LEU A 161 4.35 6.24 15.18
N ALA A 162 4.56 5.37 16.18
CA ALA A 162 5.74 5.37 17.05
C ALA A 162 7.01 4.85 16.34
N ARG A 163 6.86 4.08 15.24
CA ARG A 163 7.98 3.90 14.31
C ARG A 163 8.32 5.30 13.79
N THR A 164 9.59 5.71 13.89
CA THR A 164 10.09 6.87 13.13
C THR A 164 9.55 6.73 11.72
N ALA A 165 8.76 7.73 11.27
CA ALA A 165 8.24 7.78 9.90
C ALA A 165 9.37 7.29 8.98
N PRO A 166 9.12 6.35 8.05
CA PRO A 166 10.18 5.94 7.13
C PRO A 166 10.81 7.22 6.60
N ALA A 167 12.08 7.45 6.97
CA ALA A 167 12.76 8.67 6.60
C ALA A 167 12.53 8.86 5.11
N SER A 168 12.19 10.09 4.69
CA SER A 168 11.98 10.40 3.28
C SER A 168 13.08 9.68 2.50
N VAL A 169 12.66 8.68 1.73
CA VAL A 169 13.59 7.75 1.11
C VAL A 169 14.56 8.62 0.31
N PRO A 170 15.85 8.71 0.71
CA PRO A 170 16.75 9.67 0.10
C PRO A 170 16.72 9.39 -1.38
N THR A 171 16.31 10.37 -2.19
CA THR A 171 16.19 10.20 -3.64
C THR A 171 17.53 10.37 -4.33
N THR A 172 18.53 10.80 -3.56
CA THR A 172 19.91 11.05 -3.92
C THR A 172 20.81 9.98 -3.31
N GLY A 173 21.93 9.69 -3.97
CA GLY A 173 22.86 8.62 -3.58
C GLY A 173 22.61 7.28 -4.29
N PRO A 174 23.42 6.24 -4.00
CA PRO A 174 23.39 4.98 -4.74
C PRO A 174 22.07 4.22 -4.53
N THR A 175 21.60 3.51 -5.56
CA THR A 175 20.41 2.65 -5.47
C THR A 175 20.59 1.59 -4.39
N LYS A 176 19.66 1.51 -3.44
CA LYS A 176 19.61 0.53 -2.36
C LYS A 176 18.21 -0.08 -2.29
N LEU A 177 18.11 -1.29 -1.75
CA LEU A 177 16.80 -1.83 -1.35
C LEU A 177 16.36 -1.12 -0.06
N ASN A 178 15.05 -0.98 0.09
CA ASN A 178 14.45 -0.31 1.24
C ASN A 178 13.62 -1.30 2.05
N THR A 179 12.59 -1.90 1.45
CA THR A 179 11.78 -2.96 2.04
C THR A 179 11.52 -4.04 1.01
N TRP A 180 11.23 -5.25 1.48
CA TRP A 180 10.76 -6.33 0.62
C TRP A 180 9.86 -7.26 1.43
N SER A 181 8.78 -7.73 0.80
CA SER A 181 7.89 -8.73 1.40
C SER A 181 7.03 -9.42 0.35
N PHE A 182 6.53 -10.62 0.66
CA PHE A 182 5.44 -11.20 -0.11
C PHE A 182 4.11 -10.52 0.24
N THR A 183 3.37 -10.08 -0.77
CA THR A 183 2.01 -9.53 -0.58
C THR A 183 0.92 -10.60 -0.67
N GLY A 184 1.30 -11.85 -0.91
CA GLY A 184 0.40 -13.01 -1.03
C GLY A 184 0.64 -13.86 -2.27
N CYS A 185 -0.08 -14.96 -2.34
CA CYS A 185 -0.06 -15.97 -3.38
C CYS A 185 -1.45 -16.17 -4.00
N THR A 186 -1.52 -16.41 -5.30
CA THR A 186 -2.73 -16.88 -5.98
C THR A 186 -2.61 -18.38 -6.23
N VAL A 187 -3.52 -19.16 -5.67
CA VAL A 187 -3.58 -20.62 -5.77
C VAL A 187 -4.86 -21.00 -6.49
N ALA A 188 -4.75 -21.59 -7.69
CA ALA A 188 -5.91 -21.93 -8.51
C ALA A 188 -6.94 -20.77 -8.66
N GLY A 189 -6.45 -19.54 -8.76
CA GLY A 189 -7.26 -18.32 -8.88
C GLY A 189 -7.71 -17.68 -7.57
N SER A 190 -7.49 -18.32 -6.42
CA SER A 190 -7.87 -17.78 -5.09
C SER A 190 -6.67 -17.17 -4.36
N PRO A 191 -6.83 -16.03 -3.66
CA PRO A 191 -5.77 -15.45 -2.84
C PRO A 191 -5.48 -16.31 -1.61
N SER A 192 -4.21 -16.35 -1.20
CA SER A 192 -3.68 -17.06 -0.04
C SER A 192 -2.49 -16.29 0.52
N GLU A 193 -2.42 -16.15 1.85
CA GLU A 193 -1.29 -15.49 2.53
C GLU A 193 -0.04 -16.37 2.63
N TYR A 194 -0.19 -17.68 2.39
CA TYR A 194 0.86 -18.68 2.47
C TYR A 194 0.95 -19.50 1.19
N LEU A 195 2.08 -20.18 1.01
CA LEU A 195 2.28 -21.13 -0.07
C LEU A 195 1.73 -22.51 0.35
N PRO A 196 0.66 -23.02 -0.27
CA PRO A 196 0.16 -24.35 0.05
C PRO A 196 1.10 -25.46 -0.43
N THR A 197 1.23 -26.50 0.37
CA THR A 197 1.94 -27.72 0.00
C THR A 197 1.17 -28.48 -1.10
N GLY A 198 1.89 -28.98 -2.09
CA GLY A 198 1.35 -29.83 -3.16
C GLY A 198 0.57 -29.09 -4.25
N LYS A 199 0.43 -27.76 -4.17
CA LYS A 199 -0.29 -26.96 -5.16
C LYS A 199 0.63 -25.88 -5.75
N PRO A 200 0.60 -25.67 -7.08
CA PRO A 200 1.29 -24.52 -7.67
C PRO A 200 0.58 -23.23 -7.28
N ALA A 201 1.36 -22.20 -7.03
CA ALA A 201 0.90 -20.86 -6.68
C ALA A 201 1.72 -19.80 -7.41
N ARG A 202 1.10 -18.64 -7.64
CA ARG A 202 1.77 -17.45 -8.16
C ARG A 202 1.89 -16.43 -7.04
N CYS A 203 3.09 -16.20 -6.54
CA CYS A 203 3.33 -15.35 -5.38
C CYS A 203 4.03 -14.06 -5.79
N THR A 204 3.63 -12.92 -5.24
CA THR A 204 4.21 -11.63 -5.58
C THR A 204 5.14 -11.15 -4.47
N LEU A 205 6.44 -11.10 -4.77
CA LEU A 205 7.45 -10.45 -3.96
C LEU A 205 7.53 -8.98 -4.37
N VAL A 206 7.18 -8.08 -3.46
CA VAL A 206 7.29 -6.63 -3.67
C VAL A 206 8.57 -6.16 -3.01
N ILE A 207 9.39 -5.43 -3.77
CA ILE A 207 10.67 -4.88 -3.34
C ILE A 207 10.65 -3.37 -3.61
N THR A 208 10.79 -2.56 -2.57
CA THR A 208 10.94 -1.12 -2.72
C THR A 208 12.41 -0.71 -2.67
N THR A 209 12.75 0.35 -3.40
CA THR A 209 14.11 0.88 -3.47
C THR A 209 14.21 2.27 -2.87
N LYS A 210 15.43 2.68 -2.53
CA LYS A 210 15.83 4.03 -2.13
C LYS A 210 17.10 4.48 -2.87
N GLY A 211 17.40 5.77 -2.83
CA GLY A 211 18.48 6.39 -3.59
C GLY A 211 18.05 6.80 -5.00
N ALA A 212 19.04 6.90 -5.88
CA ALA A 212 18.87 7.16 -7.30
C ALA A 212 17.94 6.12 -7.93
N ALA A 213 16.94 6.61 -8.65
CA ALA A 213 16.05 5.77 -9.42
C ALA A 213 16.84 5.07 -10.54
N SER A 214 16.70 3.76 -10.63
CA SER A 214 17.30 2.97 -11.69
C SER A 214 16.38 1.81 -12.01
N GLN A 215 16.28 1.48 -13.30
CA GLN A 215 15.45 0.39 -13.78
C GLN A 215 16.15 -0.95 -13.53
N VAL A 216 15.41 -1.98 -13.15
CA VAL A 216 15.92 -3.36 -13.10
C VAL A 216 16.10 -3.84 -14.54
N VAL A 217 17.33 -4.22 -14.89
CA VAL A 217 17.69 -4.75 -16.22
C VAL A 217 17.90 -6.26 -16.21
N ARG A 218 18.07 -6.85 -15.02
CA ARG A 218 18.12 -8.31 -14.83
C ARG A 218 17.70 -8.66 -13.40
N ALA A 219 16.97 -9.75 -13.25
CA ALA A 219 16.66 -10.36 -11.97
C ALA A 219 17.02 -11.85 -12.00
N GLU A 220 17.52 -12.35 -10.88
CA GLU A 220 17.82 -13.75 -10.62
C GLU A 220 17.15 -14.13 -9.31
N PHE A 221 16.43 -15.26 -9.31
CA PHE A 221 15.74 -15.79 -8.14
C PHE A 221 16.30 -17.16 -7.83
N GLN A 222 16.78 -17.33 -6.60
CA GLN A 222 17.19 -18.60 -6.03
C GLN A 222 16.37 -18.87 -4.79
N TYR A 223 16.18 -20.13 -4.46
CA TYR A 223 15.32 -20.52 -3.35
C TYR A 223 16.08 -21.33 -2.31
N GLU A 224 15.70 -21.18 -1.05
CA GLU A 224 16.12 -22.01 0.07
C GLU A 224 14.87 -22.59 0.72
N ILE A 225 14.85 -23.88 0.99
CA ILE A 225 13.73 -24.56 1.64
C ILE A 225 14.07 -24.87 3.09
N GLU A 226 13.14 -24.61 3.99
CA GLU A 226 13.21 -25.03 5.39
C GLU A 226 12.14 -26.08 5.67
N TYR A 227 12.53 -27.20 6.28
CA TYR A 227 11.62 -28.29 6.61
C TYR A 227 12.01 -29.05 7.87
N VAL A 228 11.03 -29.71 8.47
CA VAL A 228 11.20 -30.65 9.58
C VAL A 228 11.16 -32.07 9.03
N GLN A 229 12.17 -32.87 9.35
CA GLN A 229 12.23 -34.30 9.01
C GLN A 229 12.81 -35.07 10.20
N ASN A 230 12.11 -36.11 10.67
CA ASN A 230 12.50 -36.90 11.85
C ASN A 230 12.77 -36.03 13.10
N GLY A 231 11.98 -34.96 13.29
CA GLY A 231 12.13 -34.02 14.41
C GLY A 231 13.28 -33.01 14.27
N GLN A 232 14.06 -33.06 13.19
CA GLN A 232 15.17 -32.14 12.93
C GLN A 232 14.77 -31.05 11.93
N TYR A 233 15.16 -29.81 12.21
CA TYR A 233 15.03 -28.69 11.29
C TYR A 233 16.18 -28.71 10.29
N VAL A 234 15.86 -28.64 9.00
CA VAL A 234 16.84 -28.65 7.91
C VAL A 234 16.58 -27.46 6.99
N LYS A 235 17.63 -26.70 6.70
CA LYS A 235 17.66 -25.66 5.66
C LYS A 235 18.49 -26.13 4.49
N LYS A 236 18.00 -25.94 3.27
CA LYS A 236 18.70 -26.36 2.05
C LYS A 236 18.47 -25.35 0.93
N ILE A 237 19.56 -24.83 0.37
CA ILE A 237 19.52 -24.05 -0.87
C ILE A 237 19.17 -24.97 -2.03
N LEU A 238 18.20 -24.56 -2.85
CA LEU A 238 17.84 -25.22 -4.10
C LEU A 238 18.82 -24.80 -5.20
N PRO A 239 19.27 -25.75 -6.05
CA PRO A 239 20.28 -25.48 -7.05
C PRO A 239 19.74 -24.68 -8.24
N GLU A 240 18.43 -24.79 -8.53
CA GLU A 240 17.83 -24.08 -9.65
C GLU A 240 17.78 -22.57 -9.39
N LYS A 241 17.99 -21.82 -10.48
CA LYS A 241 17.84 -20.37 -10.52
C LYS A 241 16.91 -20.00 -11.65
N GLU A 242 16.02 -19.07 -11.37
CA GLU A 242 15.13 -18.48 -12.35
C GLU A 242 15.63 -17.09 -12.71
N TYR A 243 15.43 -16.68 -13.96
CA TYR A 243 15.95 -15.42 -14.44
C TYR A 243 14.90 -14.62 -15.18
N TRP A 244 15.03 -13.30 -15.08
CA TRP A 244 14.25 -12.36 -15.87
C TRP A 244 15.15 -11.25 -16.39
N TRP A 245 14.89 -10.79 -17.62
CA TRP A 245 15.44 -9.56 -18.18
C TRP A 245 14.52 -9.02 -19.29
N PRO A 246 14.52 -7.71 -19.57
CA PRO A 246 13.71 -7.12 -20.63
C PRO A 246 13.99 -7.77 -21.99
N GLY A 247 12.93 -8.01 -22.78
CA GLY A 247 13.04 -8.60 -24.11
C GLY A 247 13.28 -10.11 -24.15
N ARG A 248 13.48 -10.78 -22.99
CA ARG A 248 13.48 -12.25 -22.93
C ARG A 248 12.09 -12.78 -23.26
N ALA A 249 11.99 -13.73 -24.20
CA ALA A 249 10.76 -14.48 -24.41
C ALA A 249 10.38 -15.22 -23.12
N GLN A 250 9.22 -14.88 -22.56
CA GLN A 250 8.75 -15.41 -21.28
C GLN A 250 7.93 -16.68 -21.48
N GLN A 251 8.29 -17.74 -20.76
CA GLN A 251 7.49 -18.95 -20.61
C GLN A 251 6.42 -18.78 -19.52
N PRO A 252 5.37 -19.62 -19.50
CA PRO A 252 4.29 -19.50 -18.52
C PRO A 252 4.73 -19.55 -17.05
N LEU A 253 5.81 -20.28 -16.75
CA LEU A 253 6.36 -20.45 -15.40
C LEU A 253 7.50 -19.48 -15.09
N ASP A 254 8.01 -18.74 -16.06
CA ASP A 254 9.10 -17.79 -15.82
C ASP A 254 8.67 -16.70 -14.81
N PRO A 255 9.62 -16.18 -14.03
CA PRO A 255 9.38 -15.04 -13.15
C PRO A 255 9.03 -13.81 -13.98
N ARG A 256 8.01 -13.06 -13.56
CA ARG A 256 7.62 -11.81 -14.21
C ARG A 256 7.99 -10.66 -13.31
N VAL A 257 8.90 -9.80 -13.77
CA VAL A 257 9.28 -8.60 -13.03
C VAL A 257 8.70 -7.38 -13.72
N THR A 258 8.01 -6.56 -12.95
CA THR A 258 7.59 -5.23 -13.35
C THR A 258 8.14 -4.21 -12.38
N GLN A 259 8.34 -2.98 -12.85
CA GLN A 259 8.79 -1.88 -12.00
C GLN A 259 7.93 -0.66 -12.26
N GLN A 260 7.39 -0.08 -11.19
CA GLN A 260 6.68 1.19 -11.20
C GLN A 260 7.37 2.14 -10.23
N GLY A 261 8.06 3.14 -10.78
CA GLY A 261 8.89 4.05 -9.99
C GLY A 261 9.96 3.29 -9.20
N ARG A 262 9.86 3.33 -7.87
CA ARG A 262 10.80 2.66 -6.95
C ARG A 262 10.34 1.29 -6.46
N THR A 263 9.18 0.83 -6.90
CA THR A 263 8.61 -0.46 -6.52
C THR A 263 8.83 -1.46 -7.64
N VAL A 264 9.51 -2.56 -7.30
CA VAL A 264 9.73 -3.72 -8.16
C VAL A 264 8.80 -4.82 -7.68
N SER A 265 7.97 -5.34 -8.56
CA SER A 265 7.08 -6.47 -8.29
C SER A 265 7.59 -7.69 -9.05
N ALA A 266 8.01 -8.71 -8.32
CA ALA A 266 8.44 -9.99 -8.88
C ALA A 266 7.35 -11.03 -8.62
N ASN A 267 6.66 -11.43 -9.69
CA ASN A 267 5.65 -12.47 -9.65
C ASN A 267 6.30 -13.83 -10.00
N LEU A 268 6.31 -14.73 -9.04
CA LEU A 268 7.05 -15.99 -9.05
C LEU A 268 6.10 -17.19 -9.10
N SER A 269 6.41 -18.18 -9.91
CA SER A 269 5.66 -19.43 -9.97
C SER A 269 6.26 -20.44 -9.00
N LEU A 270 5.63 -20.65 -7.85
CA LEU A 270 6.18 -21.47 -6.78
C LEU A 270 5.34 -22.73 -6.58
N ALA A 271 5.98 -23.86 -6.33
CA ALA A 271 5.32 -25.10 -5.99
C ALA A 271 6.17 -25.90 -5.01
N ILE A 272 5.56 -26.38 -3.93
CA ILE A 272 6.21 -27.27 -2.98
C ILE A 272 5.67 -28.68 -3.19
N LYS A 273 6.56 -29.64 -3.44
CA LYS A 273 6.17 -31.05 -3.52
C LYS A 273 5.93 -31.59 -2.11
N SER A 274 4.81 -32.29 -1.92
CA SER A 274 4.57 -33.08 -0.70
C SER A 274 5.49 -34.30 -0.69
N VAL A 275 6.27 -34.47 0.38
CA VAL A 275 7.20 -35.59 0.56
C VAL A 275 6.88 -36.28 1.91
N PRO A 276 6.59 -37.59 1.92
CA PRO A 276 6.31 -38.30 3.17
C PRO A 276 7.42 -38.13 4.22
N GLY A 277 7.03 -37.91 5.48
CA GLY A 277 7.97 -37.71 6.59
C GLY A 277 8.69 -36.35 6.60
N ARG A 278 8.36 -35.45 5.66
CA ARG A 278 8.90 -34.09 5.59
C ARG A 278 7.78 -33.06 5.67
N ARG A 279 7.86 -32.17 6.65
CA ARG A 279 6.98 -31.00 6.73
C ARG A 279 7.76 -29.75 6.36
N VAL A 280 7.49 -29.20 5.19
CA VAL A 280 8.07 -27.91 4.76
C VAL A 280 7.41 -26.80 5.56
N ILE A 281 8.21 -25.90 6.11
CA ILE A 281 7.73 -24.78 6.94
C ILE A 281 7.96 -23.42 6.26
N SER A 282 8.99 -23.30 5.42
CA SER A 282 9.19 -22.10 4.61
C SER A 282 9.88 -22.38 3.28
N LEU A 283 9.62 -21.51 2.31
CA LEU A 283 10.38 -21.37 1.08
C LEU A 283 10.91 -19.93 1.03
N ASN A 284 12.21 -19.78 1.21
CA ASN A 284 12.87 -18.48 1.29
C ASN A 284 13.40 -18.10 -0.08
N THR A 285 13.06 -16.91 -0.56
CA THR A 285 13.45 -16.41 -1.87
C THR A 285 14.63 -15.46 -1.73
N ILE A 286 15.71 -15.75 -2.47
CA ILE A 286 16.89 -14.91 -2.64
C ILE A 286 16.76 -14.23 -4.01
N ALA A 287 16.34 -12.97 -4.01
CA ALA A 287 16.14 -12.18 -5.23
C ALA A 287 17.34 -11.25 -5.46
N LYS A 288 18.13 -11.50 -6.51
CA LYS A 288 19.25 -10.66 -6.93
C LYS A 288 18.81 -9.78 -8.11
N LEU A 289 18.77 -8.47 -7.89
CA LEU A 289 18.40 -7.45 -8.86
C LEU A 289 19.64 -6.71 -9.36
N THR A 290 19.80 -6.66 -10.68
CA THR A 290 20.77 -5.83 -11.37
C THR A 290 20.06 -4.63 -11.97
N PHE A 291 20.51 -3.43 -11.62
CA PHE A 291 19.96 -2.16 -12.06
C PHE A 291 20.75 -1.59 -13.25
N ALA A 292 20.11 -0.73 -14.04
CA ALA A 292 20.68 -0.13 -15.25
C ALA A 292 21.96 0.68 -14.96
N ASN A 293 22.10 1.21 -13.75
CA ASN A 293 23.32 1.89 -13.29
C ASN A 293 24.46 0.93 -12.88
N GLY A 294 24.34 -0.37 -13.18
CA GLY A 294 25.32 -1.40 -12.83
C GLY A 294 25.25 -1.88 -11.38
N THR A 295 24.42 -1.27 -10.54
CA THR A 295 24.30 -1.69 -9.13
C THR A 295 23.62 -3.05 -9.06
N VAL A 296 24.14 -3.92 -8.19
CA VAL A 296 23.53 -5.21 -7.87
C VAL A 296 23.09 -5.19 -6.41
N LYS A 297 21.86 -5.66 -6.15
CA LYS A 297 21.32 -5.80 -4.80
C LYS A 297 20.61 -7.14 -4.62
N THR A 298 20.60 -7.63 -3.39
CA THR A 298 19.99 -8.91 -3.04
C THR A 298 18.96 -8.69 -1.93
N ALA A 299 17.74 -9.19 -2.12
CA ALA A 299 16.72 -9.34 -1.09
C ALA A 299 16.63 -10.81 -0.67
N TYR A 300 16.36 -11.05 0.61
CA TYR A 300 16.05 -12.37 1.16
C TYR A 300 14.70 -12.28 1.85
N GLU A 301 13.72 -13.05 1.37
CA GLU A 301 12.36 -13.03 1.89
C GLU A 301 11.82 -14.45 2.15
N PRO A 302 11.49 -14.80 3.39
CA PRO A 302 10.84 -16.07 3.72
C PRO A 302 9.36 -16.05 3.31
N LEU A 303 8.88 -17.15 2.71
CA LEU A 303 7.46 -17.40 2.49
C LEU A 303 7.02 -18.59 3.32
N THR A 304 6.00 -18.39 4.15
CA THR A 304 5.44 -19.47 4.99
C THR A 304 4.76 -20.53 4.13
N VAL A 305 4.99 -21.80 4.44
CA VAL A 305 4.35 -22.95 3.79
C VAL A 305 3.35 -23.60 4.73
N ARG A 306 2.14 -23.93 4.23
CA ARG A 306 1.10 -24.67 5.00
C ARG A 306 0.44 -25.77 4.18
#